data_AF-A0A7Y0EVV3-F1
#
_entry.id   AF-A0A7Y0EVV3-F1
#
_cell.length_a   1.000
_cell.length_b   1.000
_cell.length_c   1.000
_cell.angle_alpha   90.00
_cell.angle_beta   90.00
_cell.angle_gamma   90.00
#
_symmetry.space_group_name_H-M   'P 1'
#
loop_
_entity.id
_entity.type
_entity.pdbx_description
1 polymer ?
#
loop_
_entity_poly.entity_id
_entity_poly.type
_entity_poly.pdbx_seq_one_letter_code
_entity_poly.pdbx_strand_id
1 'polypeptide(L)' 'MRHADTPRPLTEAQRTQKTVCCIILSALTAAIGIWGVLWTLAALLDGALSILHILAAITGGILSVTFLDIAEHETEGK' A
#
# COMPACT_ATOMS: atom_id res chain seq x y z
N MET A 1 -18.12 -29.27 -12.15
CA MET A 1 -18.86 -27.99 -12.33
C MET A 1 -18.20 -26.96 -11.41
N ARG A 2 -17.49 -25.98 -11.98
CA ARG A 2 -16.86 -24.89 -11.21
C ARG A 2 -18.00 -23.98 -10.77
N HIS A 3 -18.36 -23.95 -9.48
CA HIS A 3 -19.17 -22.85 -8.96
C HIS A 3 -18.38 -21.58 -9.24
N ALA A 4 -18.85 -20.79 -10.21
CA ALA A 4 -18.49 -19.40 -10.27
C ALA A 4 -19.11 -18.80 -9.01
N ASP A 5 -18.32 -18.70 -7.94
CA ASP A 5 -18.67 -17.91 -6.76
C ASP A 5 -18.87 -16.49 -7.29
N THR A 6 -20.11 -16.13 -7.58
CA THR A 6 -20.50 -14.74 -7.82
C THR A 6 -20.11 -13.97 -6.56
N PRO A 7 -19.20 -12.99 -6.65
CA PRO A 7 -18.76 -12.22 -5.50
C PRO A 7 -19.98 -11.66 -4.78
N ARG A 8 -20.20 -12.05 -3.53
CA ARG A 8 -21.29 -11.48 -2.74
C ARG A 8 -21.02 -9.98 -2.56
N PRO A 9 -22.02 -9.12 -2.76
CA PRO A 9 -21.85 -7.70 -2.51
C PRO A 9 -21.50 -7.49 -1.04
N LEU A 10 -20.48 -6.67 -0.77
CA LEU A 10 -20.08 -6.28 0.57
C LEU A 10 -21.20 -5.48 1.24
N THR A 11 -21.39 -5.68 2.55
CA THR A 11 -22.27 -4.80 3.33
C THR A 11 -21.61 -3.43 3.49
N GLU A 12 -22.41 -2.40 3.80
CA GLU A 12 -21.91 -1.03 3.98
C GLU A 12 -20.86 -0.93 5.10
N ALA A 13 -21.04 -1.68 6.19
CA ALA A 13 -20.06 -1.77 7.28
C ALA A 13 -18.74 -2.42 6.82
N GLN A 14 -18.82 -3.49 6.03
CA GLN A 14 -17.62 -4.16 5.48
C GLN A 14 -16.86 -3.27 4.49
N ARG A 15 -17.59 -2.50 3.67
CA ARG A 15 -17.00 -1.50 2.77
C ARG A 15 -16.24 -0.43 3.57
N THR A 16 -16.86 0.13 4.60
CA THR A 16 -16.24 1.15 5.45
C THR A 16 -14.98 0.62 6.14
N GLN A 17 -15.05 -0.60 6.71
CA GLN A 17 -13.89 -1.24 7.33
C GLN A 17 -12.75 -1.47 6.33
N LYS A 18 -13.07 -1.92 5.10
CA LYS A 18 -12.09 -2.09 4.03
C LYS A 18 -11.41 -0.77 3.69
N THR A 19 -12.18 0.30 3.45
CA THR A 19 -11.64 1.63 3.12
C THR A 19 -10.70 2.14 4.21
N VAL A 20 -11.12 2.09 5.48
CA VAL A 20 -10.29 2.54 6.61
C VAL A 20 -9.00 1.70 6.72
N CYS A 21 -9.10 0.38 6.58
CA CYS A 21 -7.95 -0.51 6.60
C CYS A 21 -6.95 -0.16 5.47
N CYS A 22 -7.45 0.04 4.24
CA CYS A 22 -6.64 0.42 3.10
C CYS A 22 -5.95 1.78 3.29
N ILE A 23 -6.65 2.79 3.83
CA ILE A 23 -6.03 4.09 4.13
C ILE A 23 -4.89 3.95 5.15
N ILE A 24 -5.11 3.17 6.22
CA ILE A 24 -4.09 2.93 7.24
C ILE A 24 -2.88 2.21 6.63
N LEU A 25 -3.11 1.14 5.86
CA LEU A 25 -2.03 0.39 5.19
C LEU A 25 -1.28 1.26 4.18
N SER A 26 -1.98 2.13 3.46
CA SER A 26 -1.36 3.10 2.54
C SER A 26 -0.40 4.03 3.29
N ALA A 27 -0.83 4.60 4.42
CA ALA A 27 0.00 5.49 5.23
C ALA A 27 1.22 4.77 5.83
N LEU A 28 1.03 3.54 6.33
CA LEU A 28 2.12 2.73 6.89
C LEU A 28 3.17 2.39 5.81
N THR A 29 2.72 1.96 4.63
CA THR A 29 3.62 1.62 3.52
C THR A 29 4.29 2.85 2.92
N ALA A 30 3.62 4.01 2.88
CA ALA A 30 4.25 5.28 2.52
C ALA A 30 5.40 5.62 3.47
N ALA A 31 5.20 5.47 4.79
CA ALA A 31 6.22 5.73 5.78
C ALA A 31 7.44 4.80 5.61
N ILE A 32 7.21 3.51 5.31
CA ILE A 32 8.28 2.56 4.96
C ILE A 32 9.01 2.99 3.69
N GLY A 33 8.28 3.44 2.66
CA GLY A 33 8.85 3.95 1.42
C GLY A 33 9.77 5.15 1.65
N ILE A 34 9.29 6.16 2.39
CA ILE A 34 10.05 7.36 2.75
C ILE A 34 11.29 6.98 3.56
N TRP A 35 11.14 6.11 4.56
CA TRP A 35 12.26 5.59 5.35
C TRP A 35 13.31 4.92 4.45
N GLY A 36 12.87 4.06 3.53
CA GLY A 36 13.75 3.41 2.55
C GLY A 36 14.53 4.42 1.71
N VAL A 37 13.87 5.45 1.18
CA VAL A 37 14.51 6.51 0.38
C VAL A 37 15.57 7.26 1.19
N LEU A 38 15.22 7.69 2.41
CA LEU A 38 16.14 8.44 3.28
C LEU A 38 17.41 7.63 3.58
N TRP A 39 17.27 6.35 3.90
CA TRP A 39 18.42 5.50 4.19
C TRP A 39 19.21 5.06 2.96
N THR A 40 18.56 4.90 1.81
CA THR A 40 19.29 4.69 0.54
C THR A 40 20.15 5.91 0.22
N LEU A 41 19.64 7.13 0.41
CA LEU A 41 20.40 8.36 0.20
C LEU A 41 21.56 8.48 1.20
N ALA A 42 21.32 8.22 2.48
CA ALA A 42 22.37 8.22 3.49
C ALA A 42 23.49 7.22 3.16
N ALA A 43 23.15 5.98 2.85
CA ALA A 43 24.12 4.97 2.47
C ALA A 43 24.92 5.37 1.22
N LEU A 44 24.26 5.96 0.23
CA LEU A 44 24.92 6.44 -0.99
C LEU A 44 25.95 7.53 -0.69
N LEU A 45 25.65 8.46 0.22
CA LEU A 45 26.58 9.50 0.66
C LEU A 45 27.80 8.92 1.39
N ASP A 46 27.61 7.79 2.09
CA ASP A 46 28.69 7.03 2.74
C ASP A 46 29.44 6.09 1.78
N GLY A 47 29.13 6.12 0.48
CA GLY A 47 29.77 5.27 -0.54
C GLY A 47 29.31 3.81 -0.51
N ALA A 48 28.19 3.52 0.16
CA ALA A 48 27.59 2.20 0.26
C ALA A 48 26.23 2.15 -0.46
N LEU A 49 25.75 0.94 -0.73
CA LEU A 49 24.39 0.71 -1.19
C LEU A 49 23.74 -0.38 -0.34
N SER A 50 22.49 -0.15 0.03
CA SER A 50 21.72 -1.09 0.84
C SER A 50 20.48 -1.56 0.09
N ILE A 51 20.52 -2.81 -0.36
CA ILE A 51 19.41 -3.46 -1.09
C ILE A 51 18.13 -3.45 -0.25
N LEU A 52 18.24 -3.64 1.07
CA LEU A 52 17.10 -3.61 1.98
C LEU A 52 16.33 -2.28 1.88
N HIS A 53 17.03 -1.15 1.97
CA HIS A 53 16.40 0.17 1.93
C HIS A 53 15.86 0.52 0.54
N ILE A 54 16.53 0.07 -0.53
CA ILE A 54 16.04 0.19 -1.91
C ILE A 54 14.73 -0.58 -2.08
N LEU A 55 14.69 -1.84 -1.62
CA LEU A 55 13.47 -2.65 -1.68
C LEU A 55 12.36 -2.05 -0.82
N ALA A 56 12.67 -1.52 0.36
CA ALA A 56 11.70 -0.84 1.21
C ALA A 56 11.13 0.41 0.52
N ALA A 57 11.97 1.20 -0.16
CA ALA A 57 11.55 2.37 -0.94
C ALA A 57 10.56 1.98 -2.05
N ILE A 58 10.92 0.97 -2.85
CA ILE A 58 10.11 0.53 -3.99
C ILE A 58 8.80 -0.12 -3.52
N THR A 59 8.88 -1.09 -2.60
CA THR A 59 7.70 -1.82 -2.12
C THR A 59 6.76 -0.94 -1.32
N GLY A 60 7.29 -0.06 -0.47
CA GLY A 60 6.52 0.92 0.28
C GLY A 60 5.77 1.88 -0.64
N GLY A 61 6.43 2.40 -1.68
CA GLY A 61 5.79 3.26 -2.69
C GLY A 61 4.69 2.56 -3.47
N ILE A 62 4.96 1.37 -4.01
CA ILE A 62 3.96 0.60 -4.79
C ILE A 62 2.75 0.28 -3.92
N LEU A 63 2.96 -0.29 -2.73
CA LEU A 63 1.87 -0.70 -1.84
C LEU A 63 1.06 0.51 -1.35
N SER A 64 1.70 1.64 -1.10
CA SER A 64 1.01 2.86 -0.69
C SER A 64 -0.01 3.32 -1.72
N VAL A 65 0.42 3.40 -2.99
CA VAL A 65 -0.46 3.78 -4.11
C VAL A 65 -1.55 2.73 -4.31
N THR A 66 -1.21 1.43 -4.30
CA THR A 66 -2.19 0.35 -4.46
C THR A 66 -3.27 0.38 -3.39
N PHE A 67 -2.92 0.57 -2.12
CA PHE A 67 -3.91 0.64 -1.05
C PHE A 67 -4.75 1.91 -1.13
N LEU A 68 -4.18 3.03 -1.56
CA LEU A 68 -4.93 4.28 -1.74
C LEU A 68 -5.95 4.15 -2.88
N ASP A 69 -5.54 3.61 -4.03
CA ASP A 69 -6.40 3.34 -5.19
C ASP A 69 -7.57 2.43 -4.83
N ILE A 70 -7.32 1.35 -4.07
CA ILE A 70 -8.39 0.49 -3.54
C ILE A 70 -9.35 1.26 -2.64
N ALA A 71 -8.83 2.17 -1.80
CA ALA A 71 -9.68 2.96 -0.91
C ALA A 71 -10.55 3.96 -1.70
N GLU A 72 -9.97 4.63 -2.70
CA GLU A 72 -10.64 5.60 -3.57
C GLU A 72 -11.78 4.95 -4.35
N HIS A 73 -11.54 3.79 -4.97
CA HIS A 73 -12.57 3.04 -5.69
C HIS A 73 -13.79 2.66 -4.84
N GLU A 74 -13.60 2.41 -3.54
CA GLU A 74 -14.73 2.13 -2.63
C GLU A 74 -15.53 3.39 -2.25
N THR A 75 -14.92 4.57 -2.35
CA THR A 75 -15.55 5.86 -2.07
C THR A 75 -16.23 6.48 -3.30
N GLU A 76 -15.68 6.28 -4.49
CA GLU A 76 -16.22 6.77 -5.76
C GLU A 76 -17.33 5.88 -6.32
N GLY A 77 -17.31 4.57 -6.03
CA GLY A 77 -18.34 3.61 -6.44
C GLY A 77 -19.66 3.70 -5.65
N LYS A 78 -19.99 4.87 -5.09
CA LYS A 78 -21.28 5.18 -4.47
C LYS A 78 -22.31 5.59 -5.52
#